data_AF-A0AAE3GBG9-F1
#
_entry.id   AF-A0AAE3GBG9-F1
#
_cell.length_a   1.000
_cell.length_b   1.000
_cell.length_c   1.000
_cell.angle_alpha   90.00
_cell.angle_beta   90.00
_cell.angle_gamma   90.00
#
_symmetry.space_group_name_H-M   'P 1'
#
loop_
_entity.id
_entity.type
_entity.pdbx_description
1 polymer ?
#
loop_
_entity_poly.entity_id
_entity_poly.type
_entity_poly.pdbx_seq_one_letter_code
_entity_poly.pdbx_strand_id
1 'polypeptide(L)'
;MFADEEWDLLRECVVEACADDYVYFAEIVSMVKDVVGGGDDLLARAGEVAGRFVAEGLTVPGELHRTGFVAWSVAPAAAAERIRREVAQMVRDGVRPTLGSVCWFVLGEAVSGGSPAE
;
A
#
# COMPACT_ATOMS: atom_id res chain seq x y z
N MET A 1 -4.77 -11.71 12.58
CA MET A 1 -3.87 -10.83 13.35
C MET A 1 -2.47 -11.30 13.04
N PHE A 2 -1.59 -10.42 12.56
CA PHE A 2 -0.20 -10.76 12.26
C PHE A 2 0.56 -10.97 13.57
N ALA A 3 1.52 -11.89 13.58
CA ALA A 3 2.51 -11.94 14.65
C ALA A 3 3.40 -10.68 14.60
N ASP A 4 3.96 -10.27 15.74
CA ASP A 4 4.80 -9.07 15.80
C ASP A 4 6.01 -9.17 14.85
N GLU A 5 6.63 -10.35 14.76
CA GLU A 5 7.75 -10.62 13.84
C GLU A 5 7.34 -10.52 12.36
N GLU A 6 6.15 -11.02 11.99
CA GLU A 6 5.63 -10.88 10.61
C GLU A 6 5.37 -9.42 10.28
N TRP A 7 4.86 -8.65 11.24
CA TRP A 7 4.55 -7.24 11.07
C TRP A 7 5.80 -6.39 10.86
N ASP A 8 6.85 -6.64 11.65
CA ASP A 8 8.11 -5.92 11.52
C ASP A 8 8.81 -6.25 10.19
N LEU A 9 8.80 -7.52 9.76
CA LEU A 9 9.30 -7.90 8.43
C LEU A 9 8.52 -7.23 7.29
N LEU A 10 7.18 -7.20 7.38
CA LEU A 10 6.36 -6.52 6.37
C LEU A 10 6.64 -5.02 6.31
N ARG A 11 6.85 -4.40 7.48
CA ARG A 11 7.22 -2.99 7.55
C ARG A 11 8.56 -2.76 6.87
N GLU A 12 9.58 -3.56 7.16
CA GLU A 12 10.90 -3.47 6.54
C GLU A 12 10.81 -3.62 5.02
N CYS A 13 10.18 -4.69 4.52
CA CYS A 13 10.04 -4.93 3.08
C CYS A 13 9.32 -3.78 2.35
N VAL A 14 8.22 -3.25 2.91
CA VAL A 14 7.47 -2.17 2.27
C VAL A 14 8.24 -0.85 2.31
N VAL A 15 8.93 -0.55 3.41
CA VAL A 15 9.76 0.67 3.52
C VAL A 15 10.91 0.62 2.54
N GLU A 16 11.65 -0.49 2.49
CA GLU A 16 12.76 -0.65 1.54
C GLU A 16 12.29 -0.52 0.10
N ALA A 17 11.19 -1.19 -0.26
CA ALA A 17 10.64 -1.10 -1.61
C ALA A 17 10.18 0.33 -1.97
N CYS A 18 9.51 1.02 -1.05
CA CYS A 18 9.08 2.42 -1.28
C CYS A 18 10.25 3.41 -1.26
N ALA A 19 11.41 3.04 -0.70
CA ALA A 19 12.63 3.83 -0.74
C ALA A 19 13.32 3.74 -2.10
N ASP A 20 13.18 2.60 -2.78
CA ASP A 20 13.77 2.33 -4.10
C ASP A 20 12.91 2.86 -5.26
N ASP A 21 11.59 2.60 -5.23
CA ASP A 21 10.66 3.00 -6.30
C ASP A 21 9.20 3.16 -5.81
N TYR A 22 8.29 3.52 -6.74
CA TYR A 22 6.85 3.49 -6.53
C TYR A 22 6.35 2.04 -6.40
N VAL A 23 5.71 1.75 -5.27
CA VAL A 23 5.15 0.41 -5.01
C VAL A 23 3.68 0.39 -5.43
N TYR A 24 3.24 -0.61 -6.22
CA TYR A 24 1.80 -0.80 -6.48
C TYR A 24 1.21 -1.87 -5.57
N PHE A 25 -0.11 -1.82 -5.37
CA PHE A 25 -0.77 -2.72 -4.42
C PHE A 25 -0.49 -4.23 -4.61
N ALA A 26 -0.31 -4.71 -5.85
CA ALA A 26 0.02 -6.11 -6.10
C ALA A 26 1.44 -6.52 -5.63
N GLU A 27 2.37 -5.57 -5.47
CA GLU A 27 3.66 -5.84 -4.82
C GLU A 27 3.48 -6.04 -3.32
N ILE A 28 2.64 -5.23 -2.66
CA ILE A 28 2.29 -5.46 -1.25
C ILE A 28 1.65 -6.85 -1.09
N VAL A 29 0.77 -7.27 -2.01
CA VAL A 29 0.21 -8.64 -2.01
C VAL A 29 1.32 -9.70 -2.09
N SER A 30 2.35 -9.45 -2.90
CA SER A 30 3.48 -10.38 -3.06
C SER A 30 4.35 -10.42 -1.80
N MET A 31 4.69 -9.27 -1.21
CA MET A 31 5.42 -9.19 0.06
C MET A 31 4.66 -9.87 1.19
N VAL A 32 3.34 -9.66 1.28
CA VAL A 32 2.50 -10.37 2.25
C VAL A 32 2.58 -11.87 2.01
N LYS A 33 2.42 -12.34 0.78
CA LYS A 33 2.52 -13.76 0.45
C LYS A 33 3.86 -14.36 0.85
N ASP A 34 4.95 -13.62 0.67
CA ASP A 34 6.30 -14.10 0.97
C ASP A 34 6.55 -14.19 2.48
N VAL A 35 6.00 -13.26 3.28
CA VAL A 35 6.15 -13.28 4.75
C VAL A 35 5.21 -14.26 5.43
N VAL A 36 3.94 -14.30 5.04
CA VAL A 36 2.89 -15.04 5.79
C VAL A 36 2.34 -16.26 5.06
N GLY A 37 2.84 -16.52 3.85
CA GLY A 37 2.35 -17.58 2.97
C GLY A 37 1.14 -17.18 2.11
N GLY A 38 0.81 -18.04 1.15
CA GLY A 38 -0.39 -17.91 0.34
C GLY A 38 -1.66 -18.37 1.05
N GLY A 39 -2.82 -18.00 0.52
CA GLY A 39 -4.13 -18.41 1.04
C GLY A 39 -5.27 -17.69 0.33
N ASP A 40 -6.49 -18.16 0.56
CA ASP A 40 -7.70 -17.56 -0.03
C ASP A 40 -7.97 -16.13 0.51
N ASP A 41 -7.46 -15.83 1.71
CA ASP A 41 -7.58 -14.54 2.39
C ASP A 41 -6.43 -13.58 2.11
N LEU A 42 -5.44 -13.98 1.30
CA LEU A 42 -4.22 -13.21 1.03
C LEU A 42 -4.51 -11.77 0.58
N LEU A 43 -5.48 -11.61 -0.32
CA LEU A 43 -5.85 -10.30 -0.85
C LEU A 43 -6.44 -9.40 0.25
N ALA A 44 -7.28 -9.95 1.13
CA ALA A 44 -7.85 -9.22 2.26
C ALA A 44 -6.77 -8.84 3.28
N ARG A 45 -5.83 -9.75 3.58
CA ARG A 45 -4.68 -9.48 4.45
C ARG A 45 -3.80 -8.36 3.91
N ALA A 46 -3.53 -8.35 2.61
CA ALA A 46 -2.78 -7.29 1.96
C ALA A 46 -3.48 -5.93 2.03
N GLY A 47 -4.81 -5.90 1.87
CA GLY A 47 -5.60 -4.69 2.07
C GLY A 47 -5.49 -4.13 3.49
N GLU A 48 -5.47 -5.00 4.50
CA GLU A 48 -5.30 -4.56 5.89
C GLU A 48 -3.89 -4.02 6.16
N VAL A 49 -2.86 -4.68 5.64
CA VAL A 49 -1.45 -4.22 5.74
C VAL A 49 -1.30 -2.84 5.09
N ALA A 50 -1.72 -2.70 3.84
CA ALA A 50 -1.65 -1.44 3.12
C ALA A 50 -2.43 -0.32 3.83
N GLY A 51 -3.67 -0.62 4.27
CA GLY A 51 -4.49 0.34 5.00
C GLY A 51 -3.84 0.78 6.31
N ARG A 52 -3.24 -0.15 7.07
CA ARG A 52 -2.57 0.18 8.33
C ARG A 52 -1.31 1.00 8.12
N PHE A 53 -0.48 0.68 7.13
CA PHE A 53 0.70 1.49 6.79
C PHE A 53 0.34 2.91 6.38
N VAL A 54 -0.74 3.08 5.61
CA VAL A 54 -1.25 4.41 5.27
C VAL A 54 -1.77 5.14 6.51
N ALA A 55 -2.56 4.47 7.36
CA ALA A 55 -3.11 5.08 8.57
C ALA A 55 -2.02 5.51 9.58
N GLU A 56 -0.93 4.74 9.66
CA GLU A 56 0.25 5.05 10.49
C GLU A 56 1.18 6.09 9.85
N GLY A 57 0.91 6.52 8.60
CA GLY A 57 1.73 7.51 7.88
C GLY A 57 3.05 6.95 7.35
N LEU A 58 3.23 5.63 7.35
CA LEU A 58 4.43 4.98 6.82
C LEU A 58 4.51 5.12 5.31
N THR A 59 3.36 5.03 4.64
CA THR A 59 3.23 5.20 3.19
C THR A 59 2.14 6.21 2.84
N VAL A 60 2.29 6.85 1.68
CA VAL A 60 1.27 7.73 1.10
C VAL A 60 0.69 7.08 -0.14
N PRO A 61 -0.65 6.90 -0.21
CA PRO A 61 -1.29 6.34 -1.39
C PRO A 61 -1.56 7.43 -2.43
N GLY A 62 -1.54 7.04 -3.70
CA GLY A 62 -1.75 7.95 -4.81
C GLY A 62 -1.92 7.26 -6.15
N GLU A 63 -1.89 8.07 -7.20
CA GLU A 63 -1.93 7.64 -8.59
C GLU A 63 -0.58 7.95 -9.25
N LEU A 64 -0.05 6.98 -9.98
CA LEU A 64 1.15 7.17 -10.79
C LEU A 64 0.75 7.54 -12.21
N HIS A 65 1.17 8.73 -12.65
CA HIS A 65 1.00 9.20 -14.02
C HIS A 65 2.35 9.27 -14.74
N ARG A 66 2.30 9.51 -16.06
CA ARG A 66 3.53 9.72 -16.86
C ARG A 66 4.40 10.87 -16.35
N THR A 67 3.79 11.85 -15.69
CA THR A 67 4.45 13.04 -15.14
C THR A 67 4.93 12.85 -13.69
N GLY A 68 4.68 11.69 -13.10
CA GLY A 68 5.05 11.38 -11.71
C GLY A 68 3.87 10.98 -10.85
N PHE A 69 4.16 10.78 -9.56
CA PHE A 69 3.21 10.36 -8.54
C PHE A 69 2.38 11.55 -8.01
N VAL A 70 1.07 11.33 -7.88
CA VAL A 70 0.13 12.29 -7.30
C VAL A 70 -0.55 11.65 -6.10
N ALA A 71 -0.22 12.14 -4.91
CA ALA A 71 -0.82 11.69 -3.67
C ALA A 71 -2.33 11.97 -3.66
N TRP A 72 -3.11 11.08 -3.05
CA TRP A 72 -4.53 11.33 -2.82
C TRP A 72 -4.75 12.50 -1.85
N SER A 73 -5.65 13.41 -2.20
CA SER A 73 -5.99 14.61 -1.43
C SER A 73 -7.03 14.32 -0.34
N VAL A 74 -6.80 13.28 0.47
CA VAL A 74 -7.66 12.89 1.60
C VAL A 74 -6.82 12.55 2.84
N ALA A 75 -7.44 12.57 4.02
CA ALA A 75 -6.76 12.22 5.26
C ALA A 75 -6.28 10.75 5.26
N PRO A 76 -5.15 10.41 5.92
CA PRO A 76 -4.60 9.05 5.94
C PRO A 76 -5.60 7.98 6.37
N ALA A 77 -6.40 8.23 7.41
CA ALA A 77 -7.44 7.30 7.86
C ALA A 77 -8.53 7.07 6.80
N ALA A 78 -8.91 8.11 6.04
CA ALA A 78 -9.89 7.99 4.96
C ALA A 78 -9.32 7.26 3.74
N ALA A 79 -8.03 7.48 3.44
CA ALA A 79 -7.32 6.74 2.40
C ALA A 79 -7.19 5.25 2.74
N ALA A 80 -6.84 4.92 3.99
CA ALA A 80 -6.79 3.55 4.50
C ALA A 80 -8.15 2.84 4.35
N GLU A 81 -9.23 3.52 4.72
CA GLU A 81 -10.58 2.97 4.57
C GLU A 81 -10.98 2.77 3.10
N ARG A 82 -10.59 3.70 2.22
CA ARG A 82 -10.77 3.56 0.77
C ARG A 82 -10.07 2.29 0.25
N ILE A 83 -8.81 2.08 0.62
CA ILE A 83 -8.03 0.89 0.23
C ILE A 83 -8.75 -0.39 0.68
N ARG A 84 -9.10 -0.49 1.97
CA ARG A 84 -9.80 -1.67 2.52
C ARG A 84 -11.10 -1.94 1.78
N ARG A 85 -11.90 -0.91 1.49
CA ARG A 85 -13.17 -1.04 0.77
C ARG A 85 -12.97 -1.54 -0.67
N GLU A 86 -12.01 -0.96 -1.39
CA GLU A 86 -11.71 -1.37 -2.78
C GLU A 86 -11.21 -2.82 -2.82
N VAL A 87 -10.30 -3.19 -1.92
CA VAL A 87 -9.82 -4.57 -1.80
C VAL A 87 -10.95 -5.53 -1.43
N ALA A 88 -11.82 -5.17 -0.49
CA ALA A 88 -12.98 -5.98 -0.14
C ALA A 88 -13.97 -6.15 -1.30
N GLN A 89 -14.06 -5.16 -2.20
CA GLN A 89 -14.83 -5.30 -3.45
C GLN A 89 -14.14 -6.28 -4.40
N MET A 90 -12.82 -6.18 -4.59
CA MET A 90 -12.08 -7.12 -5.45
C MET A 90 -12.16 -8.56 -4.96
N VAL A 91 -12.08 -8.78 -3.64
CA VAL A 91 -12.27 -10.11 -3.03
C VAL A 91 -13.66 -10.66 -3.35
N ARG A 92 -14.71 -9.85 -3.18
CA ARG A 92 -16.09 -10.25 -3.48
C ARG A 92 -16.30 -10.58 -4.96
N ASP A 93 -15.65 -9.84 -5.85
CA ASP A 93 -15.77 -10.01 -7.29
C ASP A 93 -14.85 -11.11 -7.85
N GLY A 94 -13.96 -11.69 -7.02
CA GLY A 94 -12.98 -12.68 -7.45
C GLY A 94 -11.90 -12.12 -8.39
N VAL A 95 -11.66 -10.81 -8.34
CA VAL A 95 -10.72 -10.11 -9.23
C VAL A 95 -9.32 -10.09 -8.62
N ARG A 96 -8.30 -10.37 -9.44
CA ARG A 96 -6.90 -10.25 -9.04
C ARG A 96 -6.39 -8.83 -9.33
N PRO A 97 -5.56 -8.26 -8.43
CA PRO A 97 -4.95 -6.96 -8.67
C PRO A 97 -4.00 -7.00 -9.87
N THR A 98 -4.13 -6.00 -10.74
CA THR A 98 -3.21 -5.71 -11.82
C THR A 98 -2.35 -4.50 -11.46
N LEU A 99 -1.41 -4.13 -12.34
CA LEU A 99 -0.63 -2.90 -12.20
C LEU A 99 -1.56 -1.70 -11.99
N GLY A 100 -1.29 -0.91 -10.95
CA GLY A 100 -2.07 0.27 -10.57
C GLY A 100 -3.48 0.00 -10.04
N SER A 101 -3.86 -1.27 -9.79
CA SER A 101 -5.09 -1.56 -9.05
C SER A 101 -5.02 -0.97 -7.64
N VAL A 102 -6.14 -0.43 -7.16
CA VAL A 102 -6.28 0.26 -5.86
C VAL A 102 -5.48 1.57 -5.83
N CYS A 103 -4.16 1.51 -5.69
CA CYS A 103 -3.27 2.67 -5.71
C CYS A 103 -1.80 2.29 -5.87
N TRP A 104 -0.98 3.34 -5.95
CA TRP A 104 0.46 3.32 -5.79
C TRP A 104 0.84 3.90 -4.42
N PHE A 105 2.04 3.58 -3.95
CA PHE A 105 2.56 3.99 -2.65
C PHE A 105 3.95 4.60 -2.80
N VAL A 106 4.22 5.61 -1.98
CA VAL A 106 5.56 6.18 -1.70
C VAL A 106 5.78 6.23 -0.20
N LEU A 107 7.02 6.44 0.25
CA LEU A 107 7.32 6.69 1.66
C LEU A 107 6.63 7.96 2.17
N GLY A 108 6.12 7.90 3.41
CA GLY A 108 5.53 9.02 4.13
C GLY A 108 6.39 10.30 4.12
N GLU A 109 7.69 10.13 4.32
CA GLU A 109 8.65 11.23 4.42
C GLU A 109 8.92 11.90 3.07
N ALA A 110 8.77 11.18 1.95
CA ALA A 110 9.01 11.72 0.60
C ALA A 110 8.04 12.86 0.24
N VAL A 111 6.86 12.89 0.85
CA VAL A 111 5.81 13.90 0.58
C VAL A 111 5.94 15.12 1.49
N SER A 112 6.76 15.05 2.54
CA SER A 112 7.07 16.17 3.45
C SER A 112 8.20 17.08 2.92
N GLY A 113 8.89 16.65 1.86
CA GLY A 113 10.02 17.34 1.23
C GLY A 113 9.69 18.11 -0.05
N GLY A 114 8.41 18.42 -0.30
CA GLY A 114 7.99 19.26 -1.42
C GLY A 114 8.41 20.72 -1.22
N SER A 115 9.69 21.02 -1.43
CA SER A 115 10.16 22.38 -1.65
C SER A 115 9.45 22.93 -2.90
N PRO A 116 8.85 24.13 -2.87
CA PRO A 116 8.40 24.77 -4.10
C PRO A 116 9.64 25.01 -4.95
N ALA A 117 9.61 24.50 -6.19
CA ALA A 117 10.57 24.93 -7.19
C ALA A 117 10.30 26.42 -7.48
N GLU A 118 11.20 27.29 -7.03
CA GLU A 118 11.44 28.61 -7.63
C GLU A 118 12.49 28.48 -8.74
#